data_AF-A0A7S3EU53-F1
#
_entry.id   AF-A0A7S3EU53-F1
#
_cell.length_a   1.000
_cell.length_b   1.000
_cell.length_c   1.000
_cell.angle_alpha   90.00
_cell.angle_beta   90.00
_cell.angle_gamma   90.00
#
_symmetry.space_group_name_H-M   'P 1'
#
loop_
_entity.id
_entity.type
_entity.pdbx_description
1 polymer ?
#
loop_
_entity_poly.entity_id
_entity_poly.type
_entity_poly.pdbx_seq_one_letter_code
_entity_poly.pdbx_strand_id
1 'polypeptide(L)'
;RAGGESLEAHLSRQPSPSLDFSPCRSTALSSGWRSSMNVSSPCLAAASVVSSALCGLNCECCAADIRLPTGGFHGTLLRSPRAHALSLFSHGHVAHHTTWSRIAADVPLFFAESILRTTEGACGSYCAGTSADWRTALREALSPSVEEKGRPLRVLPLDNTQAHALTCSKATGSLGHHFRVLGEGGGDALQPPVDKVLASLHRFEWIGLTDLMSESLCLLHFQANGSLPPSCDCDAPDRRDRLGRWSETRSQRRDPNALPADLLRKIDEHTAVDAALFGAALRLLLGRLAYVEQATGLVLLRCLDWHKLQRATSYVAGLWEGPDALLAPSDPLAHDESR
;
A
#
# COMPACT_ATOMS: atom_id res chain seq x y z
N ARG A 1 -0.80 8.41 -3.09
CA ARG A 1 -1.39 7.16 -3.64
C ARG A 1 -0.79 5.90 -3.02
N ALA A 2 -1.37 4.73 -3.36
CA ALA A 2 -0.71 3.43 -3.33
C ALA A 2 0.61 3.49 -4.10
N GLY A 3 1.63 2.77 -3.65
CA GLY A 3 3.03 3.02 -4.00
C GLY A 3 3.41 2.88 -5.47
N GLY A 4 2.66 2.10 -6.26
CA GLY A 4 3.05 1.64 -7.61
C GLY A 4 3.29 2.76 -8.63
N GLU A 5 2.26 3.54 -8.97
CA GLU A 5 2.39 4.63 -9.96
C GLU A 5 3.42 5.68 -9.55
N SER A 6 3.48 6.00 -8.25
CA SER A 6 4.44 6.97 -7.74
C SER A 6 5.87 6.47 -7.90
N LEU A 7 6.08 5.16 -7.76
CA LEU A 7 7.37 4.53 -7.94
C LEU A 7 7.73 4.43 -9.42
N GLU A 8 6.82 4.00 -10.30
CA GLU A 8 7.03 3.96 -11.76
C GLU A 8 7.34 5.36 -12.33
N ALA A 9 6.53 6.37 -11.97
CA ALA A 9 6.75 7.76 -12.39
C ALA A 9 8.08 8.33 -11.84
N HIS A 10 8.50 7.89 -10.66
CA HIS A 10 9.80 8.26 -10.10
C HIS A 10 10.95 7.60 -10.88
N LEU A 11 10.88 6.28 -11.07
CA LEU A 11 11.94 5.48 -11.69
C LEU A 11 12.09 5.74 -13.18
N SER A 12 11.00 6.04 -13.90
CA SER A 12 11.04 6.49 -15.31
C SER A 12 11.87 7.76 -15.55
N ARG A 13 12.14 8.55 -14.49
CA ARG A 13 13.00 9.74 -14.56
C ARG A 13 14.43 9.48 -14.10
N GLN A 14 14.74 8.28 -13.62
CA GLN A 14 16.06 7.88 -13.19
C GLN A 14 16.66 6.87 -14.18
N PRO A 15 17.98 6.94 -14.45
CA PRO A 15 18.63 5.99 -15.36
C PRO A 15 18.71 4.57 -14.78
N SER A 16 18.59 4.44 -13.45
CA SER A 16 18.58 3.17 -12.74
C SER A 16 17.97 3.37 -11.34
N PRO A 17 17.26 2.40 -10.77
CA PRO A 17 16.88 1.12 -11.39
C PRO A 17 15.73 1.25 -12.37
N SER A 18 15.84 0.53 -13.50
CA SER A 18 14.72 0.34 -14.42
C SER A 18 13.94 -0.90 -13.97
N LEU A 19 12.67 -0.72 -13.64
CA LEU A 19 11.76 -1.82 -13.31
C LEU A 19 10.93 -2.20 -14.52
N ASP A 20 10.84 -3.50 -14.80
CA ASP A 20 9.97 -4.02 -15.85
C ASP A 20 8.56 -4.27 -15.28
N PHE A 21 7.61 -3.43 -15.70
CA PHE A 21 6.19 -3.56 -15.37
C PHE A 21 5.42 -4.45 -16.35
N SER A 22 6.08 -5.01 -17.37
CA SER A 22 5.45 -5.90 -18.37
C SER A 22 4.74 -7.12 -17.76
N PRO A 23 5.23 -7.77 -16.68
CA PRO A 23 4.55 -8.91 -16.08
C PRO A 23 3.17 -8.54 -15.50
N CYS A 24 3.07 -7.35 -14.91
CA CYS A 24 1.80 -6.87 -14.36
C CYS A 24 0.84 -6.46 -15.50
N ARG A 25 1.33 -5.78 -16.53
CA ARG A 25 0.55 -5.42 -17.73
C ARG A 25 0.05 -6.67 -18.47
N SER A 26 0.87 -7.71 -18.59
CA SER A 26 0.47 -8.98 -19.20
C SER A 26 -0.51 -9.76 -18.33
N THR A 27 -0.33 -9.72 -17.00
CA THR A 27 -1.30 -10.27 -16.04
C THR A 27 -2.66 -9.58 -16.18
N ALA A 28 -2.68 -8.26 -16.38
CA ALA A 28 -3.90 -7.49 -16.62
C ALA A 28 -4.61 -7.90 -17.92
N LEU A 29 -3.86 -8.06 -19.02
CA LEU A 29 -4.41 -8.46 -20.31
C LEU A 29 -4.90 -9.92 -20.32
N SER A 30 -4.14 -10.81 -19.68
CA SER A 30 -4.49 -12.24 -19.55
C SER A 30 -5.63 -12.48 -18.57
N SER A 31 -5.94 -11.53 -17.67
CA SER A 31 -7.17 -11.55 -16.85
C SER A 31 -8.42 -11.73 -17.68
N GLY A 32 -8.37 -11.40 -18.98
CA GLY A 32 -9.36 -11.77 -19.96
C GLY A 32 -10.77 -11.35 -19.56
N TRP A 33 -11.19 -10.18 -20.05
CA TRP A 33 -12.61 -9.80 -20.25
C TRP A 33 -13.54 -10.94 -20.71
N ARG A 34 -12.98 -12.04 -21.25
CA ARG A 34 -13.70 -13.19 -21.80
C ARG A 34 -14.19 -14.20 -20.75
N SER A 35 -13.55 -14.31 -19.59
CA SER A 35 -14.02 -15.23 -18.53
C SER A 35 -15.25 -14.69 -17.78
N SER A 36 -15.44 -13.36 -17.82
CA SER A 36 -16.46 -12.62 -17.10
C SER A 36 -17.71 -12.29 -17.93
N MET A 37 -17.91 -12.90 -19.10
CA MET A 37 -19.12 -12.64 -19.92
C MET A 37 -20.34 -13.50 -19.53
N ASN A 38 -20.18 -14.47 -18.62
CA ASN A 38 -21.30 -15.15 -17.96
C ASN A 38 -21.74 -14.46 -16.64
N VAL A 39 -21.33 -13.21 -16.46
CA VAL A 39 -21.58 -12.46 -15.23
C VAL A 39 -22.99 -11.88 -15.25
N SER A 40 -23.83 -12.39 -14.35
CA SER A 40 -25.24 -12.04 -14.22
C SER A 40 -25.53 -10.65 -13.62
N SER A 41 -24.49 -9.85 -13.32
CA SER A 41 -24.65 -8.54 -12.67
C SER A 41 -23.76 -7.44 -13.29
N PRO A 42 -24.33 -6.27 -13.65
CA PRO A 42 -23.58 -5.10 -14.11
C PRO A 42 -22.44 -4.67 -13.15
N CYS A 43 -22.62 -4.86 -11.84
CA CYS A 43 -21.61 -4.56 -10.83
C CYS A 43 -20.33 -5.40 -11.03
N LEU A 44 -20.47 -6.71 -11.21
CA LEU A 44 -19.32 -7.60 -11.34
C LEU A 44 -18.58 -7.39 -12.67
N ALA A 45 -19.31 -7.02 -13.74
CA ALA A 45 -18.71 -6.62 -15.01
C ALA A 45 -17.91 -5.32 -14.87
N ALA A 46 -18.47 -4.29 -14.24
CA ALA A 46 -17.80 -3.03 -13.98
C ALA A 46 -16.53 -3.23 -13.13
N ALA A 47 -16.64 -3.96 -12.01
CA ALA A 47 -15.53 -4.25 -11.12
C ALA A 47 -14.39 -5.04 -11.81
N SER A 48 -14.72 -5.98 -12.69
CA SER A 48 -13.71 -6.71 -13.48
C SER A 48 -12.94 -5.78 -14.42
N VAL A 49 -13.64 -4.85 -15.08
CA VAL A 49 -13.02 -3.85 -15.95
C VAL A 49 -12.10 -2.93 -15.14
N VAL A 50 -12.60 -2.41 -14.01
CA VAL A 50 -11.81 -1.53 -13.12
C VAL A 50 -10.55 -2.25 -12.67
N SER A 51 -10.70 -3.47 -12.16
CA SER A 51 -9.58 -4.18 -11.57
C SER A 51 -8.55 -4.57 -12.63
N SER A 52 -8.99 -4.94 -13.84
CA SER A 52 -8.07 -5.16 -14.97
C SER A 52 -7.33 -3.87 -15.34
N ALA A 53 -8.00 -2.73 -15.35
CA ALA A 53 -7.38 -1.44 -15.63
C ALA A 53 -6.37 -1.04 -14.53
N LEU A 54 -6.75 -1.12 -13.25
CA LEU A 54 -5.86 -0.83 -12.12
C LEU A 54 -4.67 -1.78 -12.06
N CYS A 55 -4.89 -3.07 -12.32
CA CYS A 55 -3.82 -4.05 -12.47
C CYS A 55 -2.87 -3.65 -13.60
N GLY A 56 -3.36 -3.30 -14.79
CA GLY A 56 -2.50 -2.99 -15.94
C GLY A 56 -1.81 -1.63 -15.89
N LEU A 57 -2.45 -0.63 -15.27
CA LEU A 57 -1.93 0.73 -15.21
C LEU A 57 -1.03 0.95 -13.99
N ASN A 58 -1.37 0.31 -12.86
CA ASN A 58 -0.78 0.65 -11.56
C ASN A 58 -0.13 -0.55 -10.85
N CYS A 59 -0.20 -1.73 -11.48
CA CYS A 59 0.20 -3.00 -10.87
C CYS A 59 -0.50 -3.30 -9.55
N GLU A 60 -1.75 -2.85 -9.42
CA GLU A 60 -2.63 -3.19 -8.31
C GLU A 60 -3.34 -4.54 -8.55
N CYS A 61 -2.58 -5.53 -9.02
CA CYS A 61 -3.03 -6.91 -9.16
C CYS A 61 -2.60 -7.71 -7.94
N CYS A 62 -3.40 -8.71 -7.59
CA CYS A 62 -3.05 -9.70 -6.58
C CYS A 62 -1.63 -10.23 -6.72
N ALA A 63 -0.87 -10.21 -5.62
CA ALA A 63 0.53 -10.64 -5.62
C ALA A 63 0.73 -12.06 -6.16
N ALA A 64 -0.25 -12.95 -5.93
CA ALA A 64 -0.21 -14.32 -6.44
C ALA A 64 -0.34 -14.40 -7.97
N ASP A 65 -1.02 -13.43 -8.60
CA ASP A 65 -1.32 -13.44 -10.04
C ASP A 65 -0.20 -12.80 -10.88
N ILE A 66 0.60 -11.90 -10.31
CA ILE A 66 1.74 -11.25 -11.00
C ILE A 66 2.95 -12.19 -11.11
N ARG A 67 2.98 -13.27 -10.31
CA ARG A 67 4.08 -14.23 -10.30
C ARG A 67 4.10 -15.07 -11.57
N LEU A 68 4.73 -14.55 -12.61
CA LEU A 68 5.05 -15.34 -13.78
C LEU A 68 6.33 -16.16 -13.52
N PRO A 69 6.45 -17.37 -14.08
CA PRO A 69 7.67 -18.18 -14.03
C PRO A 69 8.88 -17.53 -14.73
N THR A 70 8.65 -16.46 -15.50
CA THR A 70 9.57 -15.94 -16.52
C THR A 70 10.26 -14.66 -16.07
N GLY A 71 10.93 -14.68 -14.92
CA GLY A 71 11.79 -13.59 -14.45
C GLY A 71 11.08 -12.24 -14.26
N GLY A 72 11.83 -11.26 -13.77
CA GLY A 72 11.33 -9.93 -13.45
C GLY A 72 11.45 -9.61 -11.96
N PHE A 73 11.66 -8.32 -11.66
CA PHE A 73 11.85 -7.84 -10.30
C PHE A 73 10.52 -7.79 -9.54
N HIS A 74 10.43 -8.51 -8.43
CA HIS A 74 9.22 -8.55 -7.62
C HIS A 74 9.35 -7.68 -6.37
N GLY A 75 8.78 -6.48 -6.46
CA GLY A 75 8.78 -5.49 -5.40
C GLY A 75 7.39 -5.23 -4.81
N THR A 76 7.35 -4.88 -3.53
CA THR A 76 6.16 -4.27 -2.91
C THR A 76 6.53 -3.08 -2.04
N LEU A 77 5.64 -2.09 -1.98
CA LEU A 77 5.80 -0.90 -1.15
C LEU A 77 4.62 -0.78 -0.18
N LEU A 78 4.89 -0.93 1.10
CA LEU A 78 3.89 -0.90 2.16
C LEU A 78 3.88 0.44 2.89
N ARG A 79 2.82 0.69 3.67
CA ARG A 79 2.66 1.87 4.51
C ARG A 79 2.16 1.46 5.89
N SER A 80 2.50 2.24 6.91
CA SER A 80 1.93 2.09 8.24
C SER A 80 0.39 2.02 8.18
N PRO A 81 -0.26 1.07 8.89
CA PRO A 81 -1.68 0.76 8.73
C PRO A 81 -2.62 1.98 8.79
N ARG A 82 -2.47 2.85 9.80
CA ARG A 82 -3.30 4.06 9.95
C ARG A 82 -3.10 5.02 8.78
N ALA A 83 -1.86 5.22 8.34
CA ALA A 83 -1.57 6.10 7.21
C ALA A 83 -2.03 5.49 5.87
N HIS A 84 -2.05 4.16 5.76
CA HIS A 84 -2.61 3.45 4.61
C HIS A 84 -4.14 3.62 4.55
N ALA A 85 -4.84 3.29 5.62
CA ALA A 85 -6.30 3.44 5.72
C ALA A 85 -6.74 4.88 5.44
N LEU A 86 -6.10 5.89 6.05
CA LEU A 86 -6.42 7.29 5.79
C LEU A 86 -6.12 7.73 4.36
N SER A 87 -5.10 7.15 3.72
CA SER A 87 -4.82 7.41 2.33
C SER A 87 -5.87 6.83 1.40
N LEU A 88 -6.35 5.60 1.66
CA LEU A 88 -7.43 4.98 0.90
C LEU A 88 -8.73 5.75 1.09
N PHE A 89 -9.09 6.07 2.34
CA PHE A 89 -10.25 6.89 2.64
C PHE A 89 -10.17 8.27 1.97
N SER A 90 -9.01 8.92 2.00
CA SER A 90 -8.84 10.22 1.32
C SER A 90 -8.90 10.09 -0.20
N HIS A 91 -8.42 9.00 -0.75
CA HIS A 91 -8.57 8.73 -2.18
C HIS A 91 -10.04 8.61 -2.54
N GLY A 92 -10.80 7.72 -1.88
CA GLY A 92 -12.24 7.56 -2.13
C GLY A 92 -13.03 8.84 -1.87
N HIS A 93 -12.88 9.44 -0.69
CA HIS A 93 -13.64 10.64 -0.32
C HIS A 93 -13.38 11.82 -1.25
N VAL A 94 -12.12 12.16 -1.56
CA VAL A 94 -11.85 13.27 -2.48
C VAL A 94 -12.23 12.89 -3.91
N ALA A 95 -12.09 11.62 -4.28
CA ALA A 95 -12.60 11.11 -5.54
C ALA A 95 -14.12 11.19 -5.63
N HIS A 96 -14.91 11.50 -4.59
CA HIS A 96 -16.35 11.79 -4.68
C HIS A 96 -16.68 13.28 -4.63
N HIS A 97 -15.78 14.12 -4.13
CA HIS A 97 -15.97 15.56 -3.98
C HIS A 97 -15.15 16.39 -4.99
N THR A 98 -14.76 15.81 -6.12
CA THR A 98 -13.86 16.46 -7.10
C THR A 98 -14.42 17.78 -7.65
N THR A 99 -13.57 18.79 -7.69
CA THR A 99 -13.79 20.05 -8.43
C THR A 99 -13.33 19.94 -9.89
N TRP A 100 -13.95 20.71 -10.79
CA TRP A 100 -13.60 20.79 -12.23
C TRP A 100 -12.11 21.02 -12.51
N SER A 101 -11.42 21.74 -11.61
CA SER A 101 -9.98 21.99 -11.69
C SER A 101 -9.14 20.71 -11.66
N ARG A 102 -9.63 19.65 -11.01
CA ARG A 102 -8.93 18.37 -10.92
C ARG A 102 -9.08 17.54 -12.21
N ILE A 103 -10.23 17.63 -12.87
CA ILE A 103 -10.50 16.97 -14.15
C ILE A 103 -9.51 17.47 -15.21
N ALA A 104 -9.27 18.78 -15.24
CA ALA A 104 -8.35 19.40 -16.20
C ALA A 104 -6.87 19.05 -15.96
N ALA A 105 -6.49 18.70 -14.73
CA ALA A 105 -5.10 18.47 -14.36
C ALA A 105 -4.61 17.02 -14.61
N ASP A 106 -5.52 16.04 -14.66
CA ASP A 106 -5.16 14.62 -14.74
C ASP A 106 -6.31 13.80 -15.37
N VAL A 107 -6.53 13.96 -16.68
CA VAL A 107 -7.61 13.29 -17.44
C VAL A 107 -7.59 11.76 -17.30
N PRO A 108 -6.43 11.06 -17.39
CA PRO A 108 -6.39 9.61 -17.20
C PRO A 108 -6.85 9.19 -15.80
N LEU A 109 -6.44 9.92 -14.76
CA LEU A 109 -6.92 9.65 -13.41
C LEU A 109 -8.42 9.88 -13.28
N PHE A 110 -8.93 11.00 -13.82
CA PHE A 110 -10.36 11.28 -13.77
C PHE A 110 -11.18 10.15 -14.38
N PHE A 111 -10.70 9.57 -15.49
CA PHE A 111 -11.33 8.41 -16.10
C PHE A 111 -11.31 7.19 -15.17
N ALA A 112 -10.18 6.89 -14.53
CA ALA A 112 -10.08 5.82 -13.54
C ALA A 112 -11.00 6.05 -12.32
N GLU A 113 -11.05 7.27 -11.79
CA GLU A 113 -11.94 7.68 -10.69
C GLU A 113 -13.41 7.59 -11.11
N SER A 114 -13.76 7.96 -12.34
CA SER A 114 -15.13 7.86 -12.86
C SER A 114 -15.57 6.41 -13.01
N ILE A 115 -14.67 5.53 -13.45
CA ILE A 115 -14.90 4.10 -13.52
C ILE A 115 -15.11 3.52 -12.11
N LEU A 116 -14.28 3.92 -11.13
CA LEU A 116 -14.45 3.55 -9.73
C LEU A 116 -15.80 4.00 -9.18
N ARG A 117 -16.18 5.28 -9.35
CA ARG A 117 -17.49 5.82 -8.92
C ARG A 117 -18.66 5.06 -9.53
N THR A 118 -18.59 4.79 -10.82
CA THR A 118 -19.64 4.07 -11.55
C THR A 118 -19.79 2.65 -11.01
N THR A 119 -18.67 2.00 -10.69
CA THR A 119 -18.64 0.67 -10.12
C THR A 119 -19.17 0.67 -8.69
N GLU A 120 -18.75 1.62 -7.87
CA GLU A 120 -19.26 1.84 -6.52
C GLU A 120 -20.77 2.07 -6.49
N GLY A 121 -21.29 2.92 -7.39
CA GLY A 121 -22.72 3.13 -7.56
C GLY A 121 -23.45 1.87 -8.03
N ALA A 122 -22.90 1.15 -9.00
CA ALA A 122 -23.49 -0.10 -9.51
C ALA A 122 -23.47 -1.25 -8.48
N CYS A 123 -22.48 -1.25 -7.58
CA CYS A 123 -22.32 -2.24 -6.51
C CYS A 123 -22.96 -1.81 -5.17
N GLY A 124 -23.58 -0.62 -5.14
CA GLY A 124 -24.19 -0.02 -3.96
C GLY A 124 -23.20 0.23 -2.81
N SER A 125 -21.89 0.21 -3.09
CA SER A 125 -20.83 0.42 -2.12
C SER A 125 -20.32 1.84 -2.27
N TYR A 126 -20.84 2.77 -1.47
CA TYR A 126 -20.37 4.15 -1.50
C TYR A 126 -19.13 4.26 -0.60
N CYS A 127 -17.95 4.49 -1.19
CA CYS A 127 -16.75 4.82 -0.41
C CYS A 127 -16.81 6.21 0.25
N ALA A 128 -17.87 6.97 0.00
CA ALA A 128 -18.12 8.26 0.61
C ALA A 128 -19.29 8.17 1.59
N GLY A 129 -19.04 8.47 2.86
CA GLY A 129 -20.06 9.08 3.68
C GLY A 129 -20.61 10.31 2.96
N THR A 130 -21.92 10.56 3.06
CA THR A 130 -22.59 11.69 2.38
C THR A 130 -22.15 13.05 2.96
N SER A 131 -21.45 13.03 4.08
CA SER A 131 -20.96 14.19 4.80
C SER A 131 -19.77 14.87 4.11
N ALA A 132 -19.88 16.19 3.92
CA ALA A 132 -18.75 17.05 3.55
C ALA A 132 -17.67 17.13 4.66
N ASP A 133 -18.04 16.86 5.92
CA ASP A 133 -17.06 16.64 6.99
C ASP A 133 -16.47 15.23 6.88
N TRP A 134 -15.18 15.17 6.56
CA TRP A 134 -14.47 13.93 6.33
C TRP A 134 -14.33 13.06 7.57
N ARG A 135 -14.35 13.62 8.78
CA ARG A 135 -14.27 12.82 10.02
C ARG A 135 -15.56 12.04 10.24
N THR A 136 -16.69 12.70 10.01
CA THR A 136 -18.01 12.05 10.04
C THR A 136 -18.09 10.97 8.95
N ALA A 137 -17.68 11.28 7.72
CA ALA A 137 -17.66 10.29 6.64
C ALA A 137 -16.72 9.10 6.92
N LEU A 138 -15.56 9.34 7.57
CA LEU A 138 -14.66 8.26 8.00
C LEU A 138 -15.31 7.39 9.09
N ARG A 139 -16.02 8.00 10.04
CA ARG A 139 -16.74 7.25 11.09
C ARG A 139 -17.81 6.34 10.48
N GLU A 140 -18.54 6.84 9.51
CA GLU A 140 -19.54 6.07 8.75
C GLU A 140 -18.86 4.91 8.01
N ALA A 141 -17.76 5.17 7.31
CA ALA A 141 -17.00 4.14 6.58
C ALA A 141 -16.39 3.04 7.47
N LEU A 142 -16.05 3.37 8.72
CA LEU A 142 -15.55 2.43 9.74
C LEU A 142 -16.67 1.79 10.58
N SER A 143 -17.93 2.08 10.29
CA SER A 143 -19.03 1.47 11.03
C SER A 143 -19.42 0.14 10.35
N PRO A 144 -19.67 -0.93 11.12
CA PRO A 144 -20.09 -2.20 10.56
C PRO A 144 -21.38 -1.99 9.77
N SER A 145 -21.36 -2.31 8.47
CA SER A 145 -22.55 -2.23 7.63
C SER A 145 -23.57 -3.27 8.08
N VAL A 146 -24.73 -2.80 8.56
CA VAL A 146 -25.86 -3.65 8.98
C VAL A 146 -26.51 -4.38 7.78
N GLU A 147 -26.16 -4.01 6.54
CA GLU A 147 -26.82 -4.44 5.30
C GLU A 147 -25.93 -5.26 4.33
N GLU A 148 -24.91 -5.94 4.83
CA GLU A 148 -23.95 -6.69 3.97
C GLU A 148 -24.37 -8.13 3.60
N LYS A 149 -25.41 -8.68 4.23
CA LYS A 149 -25.87 -10.04 3.92
C LYS A 149 -26.55 -10.07 2.55
N GLY A 150 -25.89 -10.68 1.56
CA GLY A 150 -26.49 -11.04 0.27
C GLY A 150 -25.92 -10.34 -0.97
N ARG A 151 -24.90 -9.48 -0.84
CA ARG A 151 -24.24 -8.89 -2.00
C ARG A 151 -23.14 -9.81 -2.54
N PRO A 152 -23.03 -10.02 -3.87
CA PRO A 152 -22.02 -10.90 -4.46
C PRO A 152 -20.63 -10.27 -4.54
N LEU A 153 -20.52 -8.96 -4.35
CA LEU A 153 -19.26 -8.22 -4.43
C LEU A 153 -19.20 -7.15 -3.33
N ARG A 154 -18.03 -7.01 -2.71
CA ARG A 154 -17.70 -5.95 -1.76
C ARG A 154 -16.43 -5.24 -2.20
N VAL A 155 -16.53 -3.93 -2.36
CA VAL A 155 -15.34 -3.06 -2.39
C VAL A 155 -14.73 -3.10 -0.99
N LEU A 156 -13.40 -3.23 -0.91
CA LEU A 156 -12.66 -3.23 0.36
C LEU A 156 -12.24 -1.79 0.68
N PRO A 157 -13.00 -1.00 1.45
CA PRO A 157 -12.66 0.40 1.61
C PRO A 157 -11.43 0.59 2.49
N LEU A 158 -11.29 -0.19 3.58
CA LEU A 158 -10.28 0.03 4.63
C LEU A 158 -9.77 -1.25 5.33
N ASP A 159 -10.35 -2.42 5.05
CA ASP A 159 -10.07 -3.67 5.77
C ASP A 159 -8.85 -4.40 5.23
N ASN A 160 -7.74 -4.39 5.99
CA ASN A 160 -6.50 -5.14 5.73
C ASN A 160 -6.10 -5.20 4.24
N THR A 161 -6.20 -4.08 3.54
CA THR A 161 -6.07 -4.02 2.08
C THR A 161 -4.66 -4.37 1.62
N GLN A 162 -3.63 -4.09 2.42
CA GLN A 162 -2.25 -4.47 2.10
C GLN A 162 -2.05 -5.98 2.26
N ALA A 163 -2.55 -6.56 3.34
CA ALA A 163 -2.49 -8.00 3.56
C ALA A 163 -3.31 -8.77 2.52
N HIS A 164 -4.51 -8.28 2.20
CA HIS A 164 -5.35 -8.83 1.14
C HIS A 164 -4.62 -8.79 -0.20
N ALA A 165 -3.97 -7.67 -0.56
CA ALA A 165 -3.17 -7.57 -1.78
C ALA A 165 -2.08 -8.65 -1.89
N LEU A 166 -1.49 -9.05 -0.76
CA LEU A 166 -0.47 -10.09 -0.69
C LEU A 166 -1.01 -11.51 -0.82
N THR A 167 -2.28 -11.75 -0.49
CA THR A 167 -2.87 -13.10 -0.42
C THR A 167 -3.98 -13.35 -1.43
N CYS A 168 -4.53 -12.31 -2.03
CA CYS A 168 -5.60 -12.45 -2.99
C CYS A 168 -5.11 -13.16 -4.25
N SER A 169 -6.05 -13.73 -5.00
CA SER A 169 -5.81 -14.27 -6.34
C SER A 169 -7.11 -14.35 -7.11
N LYS A 170 -7.02 -14.28 -8.44
CA LYS A 170 -8.16 -14.60 -9.31
C LYS A 170 -8.71 -16.00 -9.05
N ALA A 171 -7.82 -16.96 -8.76
CA ALA A 171 -8.20 -18.34 -8.45
C ALA A 171 -9.05 -18.48 -7.18
N THR A 172 -8.98 -17.51 -6.27
CA THR A 172 -9.79 -17.46 -5.04
C THR A 172 -11.00 -16.52 -5.15
N GLY A 173 -11.26 -16.00 -6.36
CA GLY A 173 -12.39 -15.12 -6.64
C GLY A 173 -12.13 -13.64 -6.36
N SER A 174 -10.90 -13.22 -6.09
CA SER A 174 -10.59 -11.78 -6.03
C SER A 174 -10.54 -11.19 -7.43
N LEU A 175 -11.09 -9.99 -7.59
CA LEU A 175 -10.92 -9.24 -8.85
C LEU A 175 -9.66 -8.38 -8.83
N GLY A 176 -9.02 -8.20 -7.68
CA GLY A 176 -7.83 -7.36 -7.47
C GLY A 176 -7.78 -6.85 -6.03
N HIS A 177 -6.88 -5.92 -5.73
CA HIS A 177 -6.66 -5.45 -4.35
C HIS A 177 -7.85 -4.72 -3.71
N HIS A 178 -8.78 -4.22 -4.53
CA HIS A 178 -9.89 -3.35 -4.09
C HIS A 178 -11.23 -4.06 -4.02
N PHE A 179 -11.33 -5.28 -4.55
CA PHE A 179 -12.61 -5.95 -4.76
C PHE A 179 -12.55 -7.41 -4.32
N ARG A 180 -13.49 -7.75 -3.44
CA ARG A 180 -13.73 -9.12 -2.97
C ARG A 180 -15.07 -9.62 -3.50
N VAL A 181 -15.06 -10.82 -4.08
CA VAL A 181 -16.30 -11.56 -4.37
C VAL A 181 -16.75 -12.26 -3.09
N LEU A 182 -17.99 -12.01 -2.68
CA LEU A 182 -18.63 -12.60 -1.51
C LEU A 182 -19.56 -13.74 -1.96
N GLY A 183 -19.46 -14.92 -1.34
CA GLY A 183 -20.35 -16.05 -1.61
C GLY A 183 -19.75 -17.43 -1.32
N GLU A 184 -20.58 -18.48 -1.45
CA GLU A 184 -20.16 -19.89 -1.39
C GLU A 184 -19.19 -20.20 -2.54
N GLY A 185 -17.89 -20.10 -2.28
CA GLY A 185 -16.82 -20.32 -3.27
C GLY A 185 -15.68 -19.30 -3.22
N GLY A 186 -15.88 -18.14 -2.57
CA GLY A 186 -14.81 -17.17 -2.36
C GLY A 186 -13.91 -17.58 -1.20
N GLY A 187 -12.73 -18.13 -1.49
CA GLY A 187 -11.72 -18.48 -0.48
C GLY A 187 -10.97 -17.28 0.10
N ASP A 188 -11.24 -16.09 -0.42
CA ASP A 188 -10.64 -14.82 -0.02
C ASP A 188 -11.28 -14.30 1.30
N ALA A 189 -10.47 -13.90 2.27
CA ALA A 189 -10.90 -13.48 3.61
C ALA A 189 -10.52 -12.01 3.89
N LEU A 190 -11.41 -11.23 4.52
CA LEU A 190 -11.14 -9.83 4.93
C LEU A 190 -9.98 -9.72 5.93
N GLN A 191 -9.77 -10.80 6.68
CA GLN A 191 -8.66 -10.96 7.59
C GLN A 191 -7.92 -12.21 7.12
N PRO A 192 -7.03 -12.08 6.11
CA PRO A 192 -6.26 -13.23 5.66
C PRO A 192 -5.40 -13.74 6.82
N PRO A 193 -5.18 -15.07 6.93
CA PRO A 193 -4.31 -15.63 7.96
C PRO A 193 -2.92 -14.99 7.93
N VAL A 194 -2.45 -14.50 9.08
CA VAL A 194 -1.17 -13.76 9.19
C VAL A 194 -0.01 -14.56 8.64
N ASP A 195 0.04 -15.88 8.89
CA ASP A 195 1.06 -16.80 8.38
C ASP A 195 1.12 -16.81 6.84
N LYS A 196 -0.03 -16.80 6.15
CA LYS A 196 -0.09 -16.75 4.68
C LYS A 196 0.41 -15.41 4.16
N VAL A 197 0.05 -14.32 4.83
CA VAL A 197 0.48 -12.96 4.47
C VAL A 197 2.00 -12.85 4.59
N LEU A 198 2.57 -13.29 5.72
CA LEU A 198 4.02 -13.29 5.95
C LEU A 198 4.76 -14.21 4.97
N ALA A 199 4.23 -15.40 4.70
CA ALA A 199 4.78 -16.29 3.67
C ALA A 199 4.75 -15.66 2.27
N SER A 200 3.75 -14.83 1.96
CA SER A 200 3.73 -14.06 0.71
C SER A 200 4.75 -12.93 0.71
N LEU A 201 4.89 -12.20 1.82
CA LEU A 201 5.87 -11.13 2.00
C LEU A 201 7.30 -11.63 1.73
N HIS A 202 7.68 -12.76 2.32
CA HIS A 202 9.03 -13.33 2.16
C HIS A 202 9.38 -13.76 0.73
N ARG A 203 8.39 -13.88 -0.15
CA ARG A 203 8.59 -14.21 -1.57
C ARG A 203 8.85 -12.98 -2.44
N PHE A 204 8.77 -11.77 -1.89
CA PHE A 204 9.18 -10.56 -2.60
C PHE A 204 10.70 -10.35 -2.51
N GLU A 205 11.29 -10.02 -3.65
CA GLU A 205 12.72 -9.71 -3.78
C GLU A 205 13.03 -8.36 -3.12
N TRP A 206 12.11 -7.41 -3.24
CA TRP A 206 12.19 -6.10 -2.58
C TRP A 206 10.93 -5.75 -1.82
N ILE A 207 11.14 -5.19 -0.63
CA ILE A 207 10.10 -4.69 0.25
C ILE A 207 10.54 -3.30 0.68
N GLY A 208 9.78 -2.29 0.30
CA GLY A 208 9.97 -0.92 0.77
C GLY A 208 8.82 -0.48 1.68
N LEU A 209 9.06 0.57 2.44
CA LEU A 209 8.07 1.25 3.26
C LEU A 209 7.96 2.71 2.87
N THR A 210 6.75 3.22 2.63
CA THR A 210 6.55 4.65 2.34
C THR A 210 6.93 5.55 3.51
N ASP A 211 6.85 5.03 4.73
CA ASP A 211 7.27 5.72 5.97
C ASP A 211 8.80 5.96 5.98
N LEU A 212 9.55 5.09 5.28
CA LEU A 212 11.00 5.12 5.09
C LEU A 212 11.35 5.13 3.59
N MET A 213 10.67 6.01 2.83
CA MET A 213 10.74 5.99 1.36
C MET A 213 12.18 6.17 0.85
N SER A 214 12.91 7.11 1.42
CA SER A 214 14.28 7.41 0.98
C SER A 214 15.20 6.19 1.14
N GLU A 215 15.09 5.51 2.28
CA GLU A 215 15.88 4.33 2.60
C GLU A 215 15.42 3.10 1.81
N SER A 216 14.12 2.98 1.56
CA SER A 216 13.56 1.96 0.67
C SER A 216 14.09 2.09 -0.77
N LEU A 217 14.22 3.33 -1.26
CA LEU A 217 14.82 3.61 -2.57
C LEU A 217 16.32 3.34 -2.58
N CYS A 218 17.06 3.65 -1.51
CA CYS A 218 18.46 3.26 -1.38
C CYS A 218 18.64 1.73 -1.43
N LEU A 219 17.81 0.98 -0.70
CA LEU A 219 17.83 -0.48 -0.78
C LEU A 219 17.50 -0.97 -2.19
N LEU A 220 16.53 -0.36 -2.87
CA LEU A 220 16.18 -0.69 -4.25
C LEU A 220 17.36 -0.49 -5.21
N HIS A 221 18.05 0.64 -5.08
CA HIS A 221 19.26 0.94 -5.85
C HIS A 221 20.36 -0.10 -5.63
N PHE A 222 20.63 -0.46 -4.37
CA PHE A 222 21.65 -1.48 -4.06
C PHE A 222 21.28 -2.85 -4.63
N GLN A 223 20.02 -3.29 -4.49
CA GLN A 223 19.60 -4.60 -5.00
C GLN A 223 19.65 -4.68 -6.52
N ALA A 224 19.38 -3.58 -7.22
CA ALA A 224 19.41 -3.55 -8.68
C ALA A 224 20.82 -3.37 -9.26
N ASN A 225 21.67 -2.57 -8.61
CA ASN A 225 22.95 -2.12 -9.16
C ASN A 225 24.19 -2.69 -8.44
N GLY A 226 24.00 -3.34 -7.29
CA GLY A 226 25.09 -3.71 -6.38
C GLY A 226 25.84 -2.51 -5.78
N SER A 227 25.32 -1.29 -5.96
CA SER A 227 25.94 -0.05 -5.51
C SER A 227 24.88 0.97 -5.07
N LEU A 228 25.31 1.93 -4.24
CA LEU A 228 24.45 2.98 -3.70
C LEU A 228 24.81 4.34 -4.31
N PRO A 229 23.81 5.18 -4.65
CA PRO A 229 24.04 6.58 -4.95
C PRO A 229 24.69 7.30 -3.76
N PRO A 230 25.55 8.32 -3.97
CA PRO A 230 26.16 9.07 -2.87
C PRO A 230 25.14 9.72 -1.93
N SER A 231 23.92 10.01 -2.40
CA SER A 231 22.86 10.57 -1.57
C SER A 231 22.24 9.61 -0.56
N CYS A 232 22.57 8.32 -0.66
CA CYS A 232 22.15 7.33 0.32
C CYS A 232 23.00 7.37 1.58
N ASP A 233 24.25 7.81 1.48
CA ASP A 233 25.12 7.95 2.63
C ASP A 233 24.61 9.08 3.54
N CYS A 234 24.34 8.74 4.80
CA CYS A 234 23.93 9.66 5.83
C CYS A 234 24.94 10.79 6.05
N ASP A 235 26.23 10.54 5.82
CA ASP A 235 27.30 11.51 5.98
C ASP A 235 27.55 12.37 4.74
N ALA A 236 26.85 12.09 3.64
CA ALA A 236 27.00 12.90 2.43
C ALA A 236 26.48 14.32 2.65
N PRO A 237 27.26 15.36 2.29
CA PRO A 237 26.87 16.76 2.48
C PRO A 237 25.60 17.14 1.71
N ASP A 238 25.32 16.46 0.59
CA ASP A 238 24.22 16.73 -0.33
C ASP A 238 23.01 15.78 -0.16
N ARG A 239 22.81 15.21 1.04
CA ARG A 239 21.71 14.25 1.30
C ARG A 239 20.32 14.77 0.92
N ARG A 240 20.11 16.10 0.96
CA ARG A 240 18.78 16.71 0.94
C ARG A 240 18.01 16.57 -0.38
N ASP A 241 18.61 16.14 -1.50
CA ASP A 241 17.98 16.45 -2.80
C ASP A 241 17.96 15.40 -3.93
N ARG A 242 18.23 14.09 -3.72
CA ARG A 242 18.63 13.25 -4.89
C ARG A 242 17.85 12.00 -5.23
N LEU A 243 16.99 11.49 -4.36
CA LEU A 243 16.10 10.36 -4.70
C LEU A 243 14.66 10.79 -4.97
N GLY A 244 14.45 12.04 -5.42
CA GLY A 244 13.16 12.56 -5.91
C GLY A 244 11.98 12.24 -4.99
N ARG A 245 11.74 13.05 -3.97
CA ARG A 245 10.55 12.86 -3.12
C ARG A 245 9.29 13.19 -3.91
N TRP A 246 8.49 12.18 -4.22
CA TRP A 246 7.14 12.42 -4.73
C TRP A 246 6.26 12.90 -3.58
N SER A 247 5.80 14.15 -3.68
CA SER A 247 4.80 14.71 -2.78
C SER A 247 3.43 14.61 -3.45
N GLU A 248 2.49 13.92 -2.82
CA GLU A 248 1.08 14.00 -3.23
C GLU A 248 0.61 15.44 -3.01
N THR A 249 0.28 16.15 -4.09
CA THR A 249 -0.25 17.52 -4.04
C THR A 249 -1.76 17.56 -4.18
N ARG A 250 -2.41 16.44 -4.55
CA ARG A 250 -3.82 16.41 -4.95
C ARG A 250 -4.79 16.17 -3.79
N SER A 251 -4.30 15.70 -2.64
CA SER A 251 -5.10 15.56 -1.43
C SER A 251 -4.38 16.17 -0.24
N GLN A 252 -5.16 16.82 0.63
CA GLN A 252 -4.63 17.25 1.90
C GLN A 252 -4.26 16.00 2.71
N ARG A 253 -2.99 15.90 3.08
CA ARG A 253 -2.53 14.83 3.97
C ARG A 253 -3.32 14.90 5.27
N ARG A 254 -3.99 13.80 5.61
CA ARG A 254 -4.70 13.65 6.88
C ARG A 254 -3.75 13.03 7.89
N ASP A 255 -3.49 13.75 8.98
CA ASP A 255 -2.66 13.27 10.08
C ASP A 255 -3.49 12.34 10.99
N PRO A 256 -3.07 11.09 11.23
CA PRO A 256 -3.68 10.23 12.23
C PRO A 256 -3.83 10.91 13.60
N ASN A 257 -2.88 11.75 14.00
CA ASN A 257 -2.92 12.43 15.31
C ASN A 257 -4.05 13.47 15.42
N ALA A 258 -4.66 13.85 14.30
CA ALA A 258 -5.82 14.74 14.28
C ALA A 258 -7.15 14.00 14.48
N LEU A 259 -7.14 12.68 14.70
CA LEU A 259 -8.32 11.86 14.94
C LEU A 259 -8.55 11.60 16.43
N PRO A 260 -9.81 11.51 16.87
CA PRO A 260 -10.12 11.09 18.23
C PRO A 260 -9.77 9.60 18.43
N ALA A 261 -9.48 9.24 19.67
CA ALA A 261 -8.99 7.91 20.04
C ALA A 261 -9.94 6.77 19.65
N ASP A 262 -11.27 7.00 19.68
CA ASP A 262 -12.27 6.02 19.28
C ASP A 262 -12.18 5.66 17.80
N LEU A 263 -11.93 6.65 16.92
CA LEU A 263 -11.74 6.41 15.49
C LEU A 263 -10.40 5.74 15.20
N LEU A 264 -9.34 6.12 15.92
CA LEU A 264 -8.04 5.45 15.79
C LEU A 264 -8.15 3.97 16.14
N ARG A 265 -8.82 3.64 17.25
CA ARG A 265 -9.06 2.25 17.64
C ARG A 265 -9.83 1.48 16.56
N LYS A 266 -10.87 2.07 15.97
CA LYS A 266 -11.58 1.44 14.85
C LYS A 266 -10.66 1.17 13.65
N ILE A 267 -9.83 2.14 13.27
CA ILE A 267 -8.85 1.93 12.19
C ILE A 267 -7.92 0.76 12.53
N ASP A 268 -7.43 0.68 13.78
CA ASP A 268 -6.55 -0.40 14.21
C ASP A 268 -7.25 -1.77 14.16
N GLU A 269 -8.52 -1.85 14.57
CA GLU A 269 -9.34 -3.07 14.47
C GLU A 269 -9.51 -3.52 13.00
N HIS A 270 -9.79 -2.57 12.09
CA HIS A 270 -9.92 -2.83 10.65
C HIS A 270 -8.58 -3.20 9.97
N THR A 271 -7.44 -2.86 10.58
CA THR A 271 -6.10 -3.01 9.99
C THR A 271 -5.16 -3.89 10.82
N ALA A 272 -5.70 -4.76 11.67
CA ALA A 272 -4.91 -5.59 12.57
C ALA A 272 -3.92 -6.53 11.85
N VAL A 273 -4.32 -7.11 10.71
CA VAL A 273 -3.44 -7.98 9.90
C VAL A 273 -2.38 -7.13 9.18
N ASP A 274 -2.78 -5.97 8.66
CA ASP A 274 -1.85 -5.00 8.07
C ASP A 274 -0.79 -4.53 9.10
N ALA A 275 -1.14 -4.41 10.38
CA ALA A 275 -0.21 -4.05 11.44
C ALA A 275 0.86 -5.13 11.67
N ALA A 276 0.47 -6.41 11.70
CA ALA A 276 1.41 -7.52 11.78
C ALA A 276 2.31 -7.59 10.54
N LEU A 277 1.73 -7.45 9.34
CA LEU A 277 2.46 -7.38 8.07
C LEU A 277 3.47 -6.23 8.07
N PHE A 278 3.05 -5.02 8.43
CA PHE A 278 3.93 -3.86 8.48
C PHE A 278 5.09 -4.06 9.46
N GLY A 279 4.82 -4.60 10.64
CA GLY A 279 5.87 -4.91 11.62
C GLY A 279 6.90 -5.91 11.10
N ALA A 280 6.48 -6.94 10.37
CA ALA A 280 7.40 -7.89 9.74
C ALA A 280 8.20 -7.24 8.60
N ALA A 281 7.54 -6.44 7.76
CA ALA A 281 8.17 -5.72 6.66
C ALA A 281 9.21 -4.70 7.14
N LEU A 282 8.94 -3.99 8.25
CA LEU A 282 9.88 -3.05 8.85
C LEU A 282 11.13 -3.76 9.37
N ARG A 283 10.98 -4.89 10.06
CA ARG A 283 12.12 -5.72 10.48
C ARG A 283 12.97 -6.18 9.30
N LEU A 284 12.33 -6.67 8.23
CA LEU A 284 13.02 -7.08 7.01
C LEU A 284 13.76 -5.92 6.35
N LEU A 285 13.13 -4.75 6.23
CA LEU A 285 13.75 -3.56 5.65
C LEU A 285 14.97 -3.13 6.47
N LEU A 286 14.83 -2.99 7.78
CA LEU A 286 15.93 -2.56 8.66
C LEU A 286 17.09 -3.56 8.66
N GLY A 287 16.81 -4.86 8.71
CA GLY A 287 17.85 -5.89 8.60
C GLY A 287 18.57 -5.87 7.25
N ARG A 288 17.84 -5.62 6.15
CA ARG A 288 18.44 -5.45 4.81
C ARG A 288 19.29 -4.18 4.73
N LEU A 289 18.84 -3.07 5.31
CA LEU A 289 19.63 -1.84 5.37
C LEU A 289 20.92 -2.04 6.16
N ALA A 290 20.88 -2.69 7.32
CA ALA A 290 22.07 -3.04 8.10
C ALA A 290 23.07 -3.90 7.29
N TYR A 291 22.56 -4.89 6.54
CA TYR A 291 23.39 -5.69 5.64
C TYR A 291 24.06 -4.82 4.55
N VAL A 292 23.32 -3.87 3.96
CA VAL A 292 23.88 -2.96 2.94
C VAL A 292 24.95 -2.05 3.54
N GLU A 293 24.74 -1.50 4.74
CA GLU A 293 25.77 -0.73 5.45
C GLU A 293 27.04 -1.56 5.63
N GLN A 294 26.91 -2.81 6.11
CA GLN A 294 28.03 -3.71 6.30
C GLN A 294 28.75 -4.02 4.98
N ALA A 295 28.00 -4.25 3.91
CA ALA A 295 28.56 -4.62 2.60
C ALA A 295 29.24 -3.45 1.87
N THR A 296 28.80 -2.22 2.12
CA THR A 296 29.25 -1.02 1.38
C THR A 296 30.15 -0.09 2.20
N GLY A 297 30.12 -0.20 3.52
CA GLY A 297 30.77 0.74 4.44
C GLY A 297 30.07 2.11 4.55
N LEU A 298 28.95 2.31 3.85
CA LEU A 298 28.15 3.53 3.95
C LEU A 298 27.22 3.46 5.16
N VAL A 299 26.84 4.62 5.70
CA VAL A 299 25.88 4.72 6.80
C VAL A 299 24.51 5.04 6.23
N LEU A 300 23.49 4.26 6.60
CA LEU A 300 22.09 4.36 6.19
C LEU A 300 21.13 4.48 7.39
N LEU A 301 21.33 3.66 8.44
CA LEU A 301 20.41 3.54 9.57
C LEU A 301 20.48 4.73 10.53
N ARG A 302 21.66 5.35 10.68
CA ARG A 302 21.84 6.49 11.60
C ARG A 302 20.95 7.67 11.26
N CYS A 303 20.63 7.87 9.99
CA CYS A 303 19.89 9.03 9.54
C CYS A 303 18.38 8.80 9.39
N LEU A 304 17.90 7.65 9.87
CA LEU A 304 16.49 7.42 10.12
C LEU A 304 15.99 8.35 11.22
N ASP A 305 14.83 8.96 11.00
CA ASP A 305 14.10 9.69 12.04
C ASP A 305 13.37 8.68 12.93
N TRP A 306 14.13 8.02 13.81
CA TRP A 306 13.65 6.96 14.70
C TRP A 306 12.50 7.42 15.57
N HIS A 307 12.56 8.63 16.12
CA HIS A 307 11.47 9.19 16.93
C HIS A 307 10.19 9.38 16.12
N LYS A 308 10.27 9.89 14.89
CA LYS A 308 9.09 10.00 14.04
C LYS A 308 8.54 8.64 13.64
N LEU A 309 9.40 7.68 13.31
CA LEU A 309 8.98 6.32 12.99
C LEU A 309 8.27 5.68 14.19
N GLN A 310 8.87 5.75 15.38
CA GLN A 310 8.30 5.25 16.63
C GLN A 310 6.97 5.92 16.97
N ARG A 311 6.89 7.26 16.93
CA ARG A 311 5.61 7.97 17.16
C ARG A 311 4.55 7.50 16.17
N ALA A 312 4.90 7.38 14.89
CA ALA A 312 3.98 7.00 13.83
C ALA A 312 3.50 5.55 13.93
N THR A 313 4.22 4.66 14.60
CA THR A 313 3.92 3.21 14.64
C THR A 313 3.87 2.62 16.04
N SER A 314 3.88 3.45 17.08
CA SER A 314 3.80 3.06 18.50
C SER A 314 2.57 2.20 18.84
N TYR A 315 1.51 2.34 18.05
CA TYR A 315 0.28 1.56 18.19
C TYR A 315 0.39 0.12 17.64
N VAL A 316 1.45 -0.21 16.89
CA VAL A 316 1.67 -1.55 16.35
C VAL A 316 2.21 -2.45 17.47
N ALA A 317 1.37 -3.38 17.94
CA ALA A 317 1.70 -4.27 19.04
C ALA A 317 2.99 -5.06 18.79
N GLY A 318 3.86 -5.12 19.81
CA GLY A 318 5.11 -5.88 19.77
C GLY A 318 6.20 -5.30 18.85
N LEU A 319 6.00 -4.12 18.25
CA LEU A 319 7.00 -3.53 17.34
C LEU A 319 8.18 -2.89 18.10
N TRP A 320 7.88 -2.21 19.20
CA TRP A 320 8.85 -1.42 19.97
C TRP A 320 9.17 -2.01 21.34
N GLU A 321 8.32 -2.90 21.84
CA GLU A 321 8.44 -3.52 23.14
C GLU A 321 8.26 -5.04 23.01
N GLY A 322 8.94 -5.80 23.86
CA GLY A 322 8.87 -7.26 23.88
C GLY A 322 10.09 -7.96 23.25
N PRO A 323 10.04 -9.31 23.16
CA PRO A 323 11.17 -10.12 22.72
C PRO A 323 11.56 -9.88 21.25
N ASP A 324 10.59 -9.45 20.43
CA ASP A 324 10.79 -9.16 19.01
C ASP A 324 10.91 -7.66 18.72
N ALA A 325 11.14 -6.82 19.74
CA ALA A 325 11.23 -5.38 19.58
C ALA A 325 12.36 -4.97 18.62
N LEU A 326 12.14 -3.91 17.84
CA LEU A 326 13.14 -3.37 16.92
C LEU A 326 14.39 -2.85 17.61
N LEU A 327 14.23 -2.32 18.82
CA LEU A 327 15.32 -1.86 19.66
C LEU A 327 15.42 -2.84 20.82
N ALA A 328 16.49 -3.63 20.86
CA ALA A 328 16.77 -4.40 22.06
C ALA A 328 17.00 -3.44 23.24
N PRO A 329 16.58 -3.77 24.47
CA PRO A 329 16.80 -2.92 25.65
C PRO A 329 18.27 -2.58 25.95
N SER A 330 19.22 -3.18 25.24
CA SER A 330 20.66 -3.06 25.43
C SER A 330 21.39 -2.30 24.32
N ASP A 331 20.69 -1.66 23.37
CA ASP A 331 21.33 -0.95 22.25
C ASP A 331 21.74 0.49 22.65
N PRO A 332 23.04 0.88 22.56
CA PRO A 332 23.57 2.18 22.98
C PRO A 332 23.03 3.41 22.23
N LEU A 333 22.07 3.25 21.31
CA LEU A 333 21.39 4.36 20.64
C LEU A 333 20.48 5.18 21.58
N ALA A 334 20.34 4.76 22.85
CA ALA A 334 19.79 5.60 23.92
C ALA A 334 20.75 6.73 24.39
N HIS A 335 21.96 6.86 23.84
CA HIS A 335 22.99 7.79 24.30
C HIS A 335 23.22 9.06 23.45
N ASP A 336 22.20 9.59 22.76
CA ASP A 336 22.36 10.92 22.15
C ASP A 336 21.13 11.83 22.30
N GLU A 337 20.63 11.95 23.53
CA GLU A 337 19.70 13.04 23.93
C GLU A 337 20.42 14.32 24.38
N SER A 338 21.71 14.48 24.08
CA SER A 338 22.48 15.66 24.51
C SER A 338 23.45 16.19 23.47
N ARG A 339 22.96 16.61 22.28
CA ARG A 339 23.61 17.60 21.41
C ARG A 339 22.59 18.45 20.65
#